data_AF-A0A800G6V7-F1
#
_entry.id   AF-A0A800G6V7-F1
#
_cell.length_a   1.000
_cell.length_b   1.000
_cell.length_c   1.000
_cell.angle_alpha   90.00
_cell.angle_beta   90.00
_cell.angle_gamma   90.00
#
_symmetry.space_group_name_H-M   'P 1'
#
loop_
_entity.id
_entity.type
_entity.pdbx_description
1 polymer ?
#
loop_
_entity_poly.entity_id
_entity_poly.type
_entity_poly.pdbx_seq_one_letter_code
_entity_poly.pdbx_strand_id
1 'polypeptide(L)'
;MKYPEYDPNHDPDQSRREAVSLSGPNLMTWQVHVGGLREQDTFLNLAMKFTEACFAVATPMSHVFKLLGTPLRLLGYGAPGLLHVFFRLWLAPFFGVVLLTSSVWTNAKGLRPLLIIIGPIFVMLALWLLAFFPEESEIREAKTNLCKVWPLSRRRLEWIRTH
;
A
#
# COMPACT_ATOMS: atom_id res chain seq x y z
N MET A 1 13.99 -23.07 23.09
CA MET A 1 12.87 -22.52 22.28
C MET A 1 11.74 -22.19 23.23
N LYS A 2 11.48 -20.92 23.48
CA LYS A 2 10.37 -20.46 24.33
C LYS A 2 9.15 -20.33 23.40
N TYR A 3 8.09 -21.09 23.65
CA TYR A 3 6.84 -20.91 22.91
C TYR A 3 6.29 -19.49 23.18
N PRO A 4 5.72 -18.79 22.19
CA PRO A 4 5.12 -17.49 22.44
C PRO A 4 3.95 -17.66 23.42
N GLU A 5 3.94 -16.83 24.46
CA GLU A 5 2.85 -16.73 25.42
C GLU A 5 1.55 -16.40 24.67
N TYR A 6 0.52 -17.23 24.90
CA TYR A 6 -0.81 -17.02 24.34
C TYR A 6 -1.41 -15.78 25.00
N ASP A 7 -1.42 -14.66 24.27
CA ASP A 7 -2.18 -13.47 24.64
C ASP A 7 -3.64 -13.66 24.19
N PRO A 8 -4.60 -13.80 25.12
CA PRO A 8 -6.01 -13.99 24.78
C PRO A 8 -6.65 -12.77 24.12
N ASN A 9 -5.96 -11.62 24.08
CA ASN A 9 -6.36 -10.43 23.31
C ASN A 9 -5.60 -10.30 21.98
N HIS A 10 -4.87 -11.33 21.55
CA HIS A 10 -4.19 -11.33 20.27
C HIS A 10 -5.19 -11.30 19.12
N ASP A 11 -5.53 -10.10 18.68
CA ASP A 11 -6.29 -9.87 17.47
C ASP A 11 -5.36 -10.18 16.28
N PRO A 12 -5.62 -11.26 15.51
CA PRO A 12 -4.80 -11.60 14.34
C PRO A 12 -4.86 -10.51 13.28
N ASP A 13 -5.88 -9.65 13.31
CA ASP A 13 -5.95 -8.49 12.45
C ASP A 13 -5.08 -7.35 12.97
N GLN A 14 -4.80 -7.24 14.28
CA GLN A 14 -3.86 -6.26 14.82
C GLN A 14 -2.41 -6.56 14.40
N SER A 15 -1.97 -7.81 14.48
CA SER A 15 -0.64 -8.21 13.99
C SER A 15 -0.51 -8.01 12.48
N ARG A 16 -1.60 -8.17 11.73
CA ARG A 16 -1.67 -7.86 10.31
C ARG A 16 -1.66 -6.35 10.01
N ARG A 17 -2.19 -5.52 10.90
CA ARG A 17 -2.17 -4.05 10.85
C ARG A 17 -0.77 -3.49 11.16
N GLU A 18 -0.10 -4.04 12.16
CA GLU A 18 1.27 -3.68 12.55
C GLU A 18 2.28 -4.13 11.49
N ALA A 19 2.04 -5.25 10.80
CA ALA A 19 2.91 -5.73 9.72
C ALA A 19 2.97 -4.80 8.48
N VAL A 20 2.12 -3.77 8.40
CA VAL A 20 1.96 -2.91 7.22
C VAL A 20 2.06 -1.41 7.53
N SER A 21 1.86 -1.01 8.79
CA SER A 21 1.85 0.40 9.21
C SER A 21 3.02 0.75 10.13
N LEU A 22 3.68 1.88 9.86
CA LEU A 22 4.67 2.48 10.76
C LEU A 22 3.95 3.58 11.55
N SER A 23 4.06 3.56 12.87
CA SER A 23 3.50 4.57 13.76
C SER A 23 4.56 5.13 14.71
N GLY A 24 4.34 6.35 15.20
CA GLY A 24 5.16 6.97 16.25
C GLY A 24 6.65 7.17 15.88
N PRO A 25 7.59 6.87 16.78
CA PRO A 25 9.03 7.10 16.58
C PRO A 25 9.61 6.39 15.35
N ASN A 26 9.13 5.18 15.04
CA ASN A 26 9.60 4.40 13.90
C ASN A 26 9.24 5.05 12.55
N LEU A 27 8.11 5.78 12.49
CA LEU A 27 7.74 6.56 11.31
C LEU A 27 8.68 7.76 11.09
N MET A 28 9.04 8.47 12.18
CA MET A 28 9.98 9.60 12.13
C MET A 28 11.36 9.15 11.64
N THR A 29 11.89 8.06 12.21
CA THR A 29 13.20 7.50 11.79
C THR A 29 13.18 7.06 10.33
N TRP A 30 12.08 6.42 9.89
CA TRP A 30 11.89 6.07 8.48
C TRP A 30 11.85 7.32 7.57
N GLN A 31 11.13 8.37 7.95
CA GLN A 31 11.05 9.61 7.16
C GLN A 31 12.42 10.29 7.01
N VAL A 32 13.22 10.35 8.08
CA VAL A 32 14.60 10.86 8.02
C VAL A 32 15.46 10.02 7.09
N HIS A 33 15.36 8.69 7.19
CA HIS A 33 16.08 7.77 6.30
C HIS A 33 15.71 7.95 4.82
N VAL A 34 14.41 8.10 4.53
CA VAL A 34 13.91 8.39 3.17
C VAL A 34 14.39 9.75 2.68
N GLY A 35 14.45 10.76 3.55
CA GLY A 35 15.01 12.08 3.24
C GLY A 35 16.44 12.00 2.71
N GLY A 36 17.31 11.27 3.43
CA GLY A 36 18.70 11.07 2.98
C GLY A 36 18.81 10.30 1.65
N LEU A 37 17.97 9.28 1.44
CA LEU A 37 17.93 8.56 0.15
C LEU A 37 17.48 9.46 -1.02
N ARG A 38 16.56 10.40 -0.76
CA ARG A 38 16.02 11.32 -1.77
C ARG A 38 17.04 12.34 -2.23
N GLU A 39 17.93 12.77 -1.34
CA GLU A 39 19.02 13.70 -1.67
C GLU A 39 20.10 13.03 -2.52
N GLN A 40 20.35 11.74 -2.32
CA GLN A 40 21.37 10.98 -3.06
C GLN A 40 20.92 10.47 -4.43
N ASP A 41 19.64 10.13 -4.61
CA ASP A 41 19.13 9.52 -5.85
C ASP A 41 18.07 10.39 -6.54
N THR A 42 18.47 11.08 -7.61
CA THR A 42 17.58 11.94 -8.42
C THR A 42 16.42 11.19 -9.05
N PHE A 43 16.62 9.93 -9.47
CA PHE A 43 15.55 9.10 -10.01
C PHE A 43 14.54 8.71 -8.93
N LEU A 44 15.00 8.43 -7.72
CA LEU A 44 14.13 8.17 -6.58
C LEU A 44 13.29 9.41 -6.24
N ASN A 45 13.92 10.58 -6.20
CA ASN A 45 13.21 11.83 -5.94
C ASN A 45 12.12 12.09 -7.00
N LEU A 46 12.45 11.89 -8.28
CA LEU A 46 11.52 12.07 -9.39
C LEU A 46 10.36 11.07 -9.32
N ALA A 47 10.65 9.80 -9.08
CA ALA A 47 9.62 8.76 -8.92
C ALA A 47 8.65 9.07 -7.79
N MET A 48 9.15 9.52 -6.63
CA MET A 48 8.31 9.90 -5.50
C MET A 48 7.44 11.14 -5.80
N LYS A 49 8.01 12.18 -6.43
CA LYS A 49 7.25 13.38 -6.82
C LYS A 49 6.15 13.06 -7.83
N PHE A 50 6.46 12.22 -8.81
CA PHE A 50 5.49 11.81 -9.82
C PHE A 50 4.38 10.94 -9.20
N THR A 51 4.73 10.04 -8.28
CA THR A 51 3.75 9.24 -7.53
C THR A 51 2.85 10.13 -6.66
N GLU A 52 3.40 11.16 -6.02
CA GLU A 52 2.65 12.14 -5.24
C GLU A 52 1.68 12.94 -6.11
N ALA A 53 2.11 13.38 -7.30
CA ALA A 53 1.24 14.03 -8.27
C ALA A 53 0.11 13.09 -8.75
N CYS A 54 0.43 11.84 -9.09
CA CYS A 54 -0.55 10.81 -9.42
C CYS A 54 -1.54 10.57 -8.26
N PHE A 55 -1.06 10.58 -7.01
CA PHE A 55 -1.92 10.45 -5.83
C PHE A 55 -2.89 11.63 -5.71
N ALA A 56 -2.40 12.86 -5.88
CA ALA A 56 -3.23 14.07 -5.83
C ALA A 56 -4.33 14.05 -6.90
N VAL A 57 -4.04 13.54 -8.10
CA VAL A 57 -5.02 13.38 -9.19
C VAL A 57 -5.98 12.21 -8.94
N ALA A 58 -5.49 11.10 -8.38
CA ALA A 58 -6.31 9.93 -8.09
C ALA A 58 -7.26 10.14 -6.91
N THR A 59 -6.93 11.02 -5.97
CA THR A 59 -7.72 11.31 -4.76
C THR A 59 -9.16 11.76 -5.07
N PRO A 60 -9.42 12.80 -5.90
CA PRO A 60 -10.79 13.21 -6.24
C PRO A 60 -11.56 12.07 -6.94
N MET A 61 -10.90 11.30 -7.81
CA MET A 61 -11.53 10.17 -8.48
C MET A 61 -11.87 9.03 -7.50
N SER A 62 -11.06 8.82 -6.46
CA SER A 62 -11.31 7.83 -5.42
C SER A 62 -12.61 8.08 -4.66
N HIS A 63 -13.04 9.34 -4.51
CA HIS A 63 -14.34 9.67 -3.92
C HIS A 63 -15.50 9.20 -4.78
N VAL A 64 -15.37 9.28 -6.11
CA VAL A 64 -16.36 8.76 -7.07
C VAL A 64 -16.40 7.23 -7.01
N PHE A 65 -15.24 6.57 -6.97
CA PHE A 65 -15.17 5.12 -6.80
C PHE A 65 -15.75 4.66 -5.47
N LYS A 66 -15.56 5.43 -4.40
CA LYS A 66 -16.16 5.16 -3.09
C LYS A 66 -17.69 5.28 -3.13
N LEU A 67 -18.22 6.30 -3.80
CA LEU A 67 -19.66 6.46 -4.04
C LEU A 67 -20.25 5.29 -4.83
N LEU A 68 -19.58 4.85 -5.89
CA LEU A 68 -19.96 3.66 -6.67
C LEU A 68 -19.81 2.35 -5.88
N GLY A 69 -18.84 2.28 -4.96
CA GLY A 69 -18.61 1.12 -4.09
C GLY A 69 -19.61 1.01 -2.92
N THR A 70 -20.26 2.10 -2.54
CA THR A 70 -21.29 2.14 -1.47
C THR A 70 -22.48 1.18 -1.71
N PRO A 71 -23.14 1.16 -2.89
CA PRO A 71 -24.19 0.20 -3.17
C PRO A 71 -23.67 -1.25 -3.16
N LEU A 72 -22.42 -1.47 -3.61
CA LEU A 72 -21.75 -2.77 -3.51
C LEU A 72 -21.52 -3.19 -2.05
N ARG A 73 -21.21 -2.24 -1.17
CA ARG A 73 -21.03 -2.45 0.27
C ARG A 73 -22.34 -2.80 0.96
N LEU A 74 -23.44 -2.14 0.58
CA LEU A 74 -24.79 -2.48 1.03
C LEU A 74 -25.20 -3.89 0.56
N LEU A 75 -24.85 -4.25 -0.68
CA LEU A 75 -25.07 -5.59 -1.21
C LEU A 75 -24.26 -6.65 -0.44
N GLY A 76 -23.02 -6.31 -0.07
CA GLY A 76 -22.11 -7.17 0.70
C GLY A 76 -22.56 -7.42 2.14
N TYR A 77 -23.35 -6.52 2.76
CA TYR A 77 -23.97 -6.79 4.06
C TYR A 77 -25.07 -7.85 3.99
N GLY A 78 -25.68 -8.07 2.82
CA GLY A 78 -26.72 -9.07 2.59
C GLY A 78 -26.23 -10.38 1.94
N ALA A 79 -25.03 -10.39 1.37
CA ALA A 79 -24.49 -11.54 0.64
C ALA A 79 -23.44 -12.31 1.48
N PRO A 80 -23.47 -13.65 1.48
CA PRO A 80 -22.50 -14.47 2.21
C PRO A 80 -21.09 -14.22 1.68
N GLY A 81 -20.07 -14.45 2.51
CA GLY A 81 -18.66 -14.04 2.36
C GLY A 81 -17.94 -14.35 1.02
N LEU A 82 -18.58 -14.98 0.06
CA LEU A 82 -18.08 -15.23 -1.29
C LEU A 82 -17.74 -13.93 -2.04
N LEU A 83 -18.58 -12.89 -1.96
CA LEU A 83 -18.27 -11.58 -2.58
C LEU A 83 -17.02 -10.94 -1.97
N HIS A 84 -16.87 -11.05 -0.65
CA HIS A 84 -15.69 -10.57 0.06
C HIS A 84 -14.42 -11.33 -0.37
N VAL A 85 -14.50 -12.64 -0.58
CA VAL A 85 -13.40 -13.45 -1.12
C VAL A 85 -13.06 -13.05 -2.56
N PHE A 86 -14.06 -12.86 -3.41
CA PHE A 86 -13.85 -12.39 -4.78
C PHE A 86 -13.16 -11.03 -4.84
N PHE A 87 -13.58 -10.07 -4.02
CA PHE A 87 -12.94 -8.76 -3.93
C PHE A 87 -11.49 -8.86 -3.46
N ARG A 88 -11.23 -9.68 -2.44
CA ARG A 88 -9.86 -9.90 -1.94
C ARG A 88 -8.97 -10.57 -2.97
N LEU A 89 -9.51 -11.52 -3.75
CA LEU A 89 -8.80 -12.20 -4.83
C LEU A 89 -8.46 -11.25 -5.97
N TRP A 90 -9.35 -10.31 -6.30
CA TRP A 90 -9.10 -9.28 -7.31
C TRP A 90 -8.15 -8.19 -6.83
N LEU A 91 -8.16 -7.84 -5.54
CA LEU A 91 -7.31 -6.77 -4.99
C LEU A 91 -5.85 -7.23 -4.80
N ALA A 92 -5.65 -8.49 -4.44
CA ALA A 92 -4.34 -9.11 -4.22
C ALA A 92 -3.34 -8.95 -5.40
N PRO A 93 -3.69 -9.23 -6.66
CA PRO A 93 -2.75 -9.12 -7.78
C PRO A 93 -2.30 -7.68 -8.01
N PHE A 94 -3.16 -6.67 -7.86
CA PHE A 94 -2.76 -5.28 -8.04
C PHE A 94 -1.79 -4.81 -6.97
N PHE A 95 -2.01 -5.21 -5.71
CA PHE A 95 -1.03 -4.97 -4.65
C PHE A 95 0.29 -5.71 -4.89
N GLY A 96 0.20 -6.95 -5.37
CA GLY A 96 1.35 -7.73 -5.81
C GLY A 96 2.16 -6.99 -6.88
N VAL A 97 1.52 -6.37 -7.87
CA VAL A 97 2.18 -5.59 -8.92
C VAL A 97 2.84 -4.32 -8.38
N VAL A 98 2.21 -3.60 -7.44
CA VAL A 98 2.84 -2.43 -6.78
C VAL A 98 4.11 -2.85 -6.02
N LEU A 99 4.06 -3.97 -5.30
CA LEU A 99 5.22 -4.51 -4.59
C LEU A 99 6.29 -5.07 -5.53
N LEU A 100 5.87 -5.67 -6.65
CA LEU A 100 6.76 -6.20 -7.66
C LEU A 100 7.51 -5.06 -8.38
N THR A 101 6.80 -4.02 -8.80
CA THR A 101 7.42 -2.81 -9.40
C THR A 101 8.37 -2.12 -8.44
N SER A 102 8.04 -2.05 -7.15
CA SER A 102 8.96 -1.59 -6.09
C SER A 102 10.19 -2.48 -5.95
N SER A 103 10.05 -3.81 -6.09
CA SER A 103 11.19 -4.74 -6.07
C SER A 103 12.06 -4.66 -7.32
N VAL A 104 11.46 -4.47 -8.49
CA VAL A 104 12.21 -4.29 -9.73
C VAL A 104 12.97 -2.95 -9.69
N TRP A 105 12.39 -1.93 -9.06
CA TRP A 105 13.09 -0.66 -8.82
C TRP A 105 14.39 -0.82 -8.03
N THR A 106 14.38 -1.65 -6.98
CA THR A 106 15.57 -1.87 -6.14
C THR A 106 16.61 -2.73 -6.85
N ASN A 107 16.19 -3.75 -7.61
CA ASN A 107 17.10 -4.72 -8.23
C ASN A 107 17.59 -4.32 -9.63
N ALA A 108 16.78 -3.63 -10.44
CA ALA A 108 17.08 -3.35 -11.84
C ALA A 108 17.14 -1.84 -12.11
N LYS A 109 18.33 -1.25 -11.89
CA LYS A 109 18.56 0.19 -12.08
C LYS A 109 18.30 0.66 -13.53
N GLY A 110 18.54 -0.19 -14.52
CA GLY A 110 18.28 0.11 -15.93
C GLY A 110 16.80 0.27 -16.30
N LEU A 111 15.88 -0.30 -15.51
CA LEU A 111 14.43 -0.22 -15.75
C LEU A 111 13.76 0.96 -15.04
N ARG A 112 14.52 1.76 -14.26
CA ARG A 112 13.99 2.91 -13.50
C ARG A 112 13.22 3.93 -14.35
N PRO A 113 13.66 4.33 -15.55
CA PRO A 113 12.91 5.30 -16.37
C PRO A 113 11.53 4.78 -16.76
N LEU A 114 11.44 3.50 -17.10
CA LEU A 114 10.18 2.85 -17.48
C LEU A 114 9.26 2.65 -16.26
N LEU A 115 9.84 2.28 -15.11
CA LEU A 115 9.11 2.15 -13.85
C LEU A 115 8.56 3.48 -13.35
N ILE A 116 9.27 4.61 -13.54
CA ILE A 116 8.77 5.94 -13.19
C ILE A 116 7.44 6.25 -13.86
N ILE A 117 7.17 5.72 -15.05
CA ILE A 117 5.92 5.94 -15.78
C ILE A 117 4.88 4.89 -15.36
N ILE A 118 5.28 3.62 -15.37
CA ILE A 118 4.35 2.49 -15.22
C ILE A 118 3.93 2.26 -13.76
N GLY A 119 4.86 2.41 -12.81
CA GLY A 119 4.61 2.20 -11.39
C GLY A 119 3.49 3.08 -10.81
N PRO A 120 3.51 4.41 -11.02
CA PRO A 120 2.46 5.31 -10.56
C PRO A 120 1.09 4.98 -11.15
N ILE A 121 1.02 4.50 -12.39
CA ILE A 121 -0.25 4.05 -13.01
C ILE A 121 -0.81 2.87 -12.22
N PHE A 122 0.01 1.88 -11.89
CA PHE A 122 -0.40 0.75 -11.05
C PHE A 122 -0.75 1.18 -9.63
N VAL A 123 -0.05 2.17 -9.06
CA VAL A 123 -0.41 2.78 -7.77
C VAL A 123 -1.80 3.42 -7.83
N MET A 124 -2.09 4.20 -8.86
CA MET A 124 -3.41 4.81 -9.04
C MET A 124 -4.51 3.75 -9.18
N LEU A 125 -4.29 2.73 -10.01
CA LEU A 125 -5.25 1.62 -10.17
C LEU A 125 -5.48 0.90 -8.85
N ALA A 126 -4.43 0.61 -8.08
CA ALA A 126 -4.54 -0.03 -6.77
C ALA A 126 -5.33 0.84 -5.78
N LEU A 127 -5.16 2.17 -5.81
CA LEU A 127 -5.91 3.11 -4.98
C LEU A 127 -7.38 3.22 -5.37
N TRP A 128 -7.69 3.21 -6.67
CA TRP A 128 -9.07 3.19 -7.15
C TRP A 128 -9.77 1.88 -6.77
N LEU A 129 -9.08 0.75 -6.90
CA LEU A 129 -9.59 -0.54 -6.46
C LEU A 129 -9.82 -0.57 -4.93
N LEU A 130 -8.88 -0.05 -4.14
CA LEU A 130 -9.07 0.12 -2.68
C LEU A 130 -10.27 1.00 -2.31
N ALA A 131 -10.55 2.02 -3.12
CA ALA A 131 -11.68 2.92 -2.90
C ALA A 131 -13.00 2.29 -3.33
N PHE A 132 -12.97 1.46 -4.39
CA PHE A 132 -14.13 0.77 -4.92
C PHE A 132 -14.55 -0.42 -4.06
N PHE A 133 -13.59 -1.19 -3.55
CA PHE A 133 -13.90 -2.37 -2.75
C PHE A 133 -14.03 -2.05 -1.26
N PRO A 134 -15.05 -2.61 -0.58
CA PRO A 134 -15.26 -2.40 0.84
C PRO A 134 -14.23 -3.20 1.64
N GLU A 135 -13.05 -2.61 1.87
CA GLU A 135 -12.05 -3.12 2.80
C GLU A 135 -12.10 -2.35 4.12
N GLU A 136 -11.64 -2.98 5.21
CA GLU A 136 -11.53 -2.36 6.53
C GLU A 136 -10.74 -1.05 6.44
N SER A 137 -11.21 -0.01 7.14
CA SER A 137 -10.61 1.34 7.04
C SER A 137 -9.13 1.35 7.36
N GLU A 138 -8.71 0.57 8.35
CA GLU A 138 -7.34 0.50 8.83
C GLU A 138 -6.42 -0.25 7.84
N ILE A 139 -6.87 -1.38 7.30
CA ILE A 139 -6.15 -2.13 6.26
C ILE A 139 -6.04 -1.28 4.99
N ARG A 140 -7.12 -0.58 4.61
CA ARG A 140 -7.13 0.33 3.47
C ARG A 140 -6.13 1.47 3.67
N GLU A 141 -6.06 2.05 4.86
CA GLU A 141 -5.12 3.11 5.19
C GLU A 141 -3.67 2.63 5.12
N ALA A 142 -3.36 1.47 5.71
CA ALA A 142 -2.03 0.88 5.67
C ALA A 142 -1.56 0.59 4.23
N LYS A 143 -2.44 0.02 3.40
CA LYS A 143 -2.19 -0.23 1.98
C LYS A 143 -2.04 1.06 1.17
N THR A 144 -2.86 2.06 1.46
CA THR A 144 -2.75 3.40 0.84
C THR A 144 -1.40 4.03 1.18
N ASN A 145 -0.95 3.90 2.43
CA ASN A 145 0.33 4.41 2.89
C ASN A 145 1.52 3.68 2.24
N LEU A 146 1.41 2.37 1.94
CA LEU A 146 2.40 1.66 1.13
C LEU A 146 2.46 2.14 -0.32
N CYS A 147 1.29 2.38 -0.92
CA CYS A 147 1.15 2.91 -2.28
C CYS A 147 1.75 4.31 -2.41
N LYS A 148 1.52 5.19 -1.43
CA LYS A 148 2.10 6.55 -1.39
C LYS A 148 3.63 6.56 -1.35
N VAL A 149 4.24 5.53 -0.75
CA VAL A 149 5.69 5.45 -0.55
C VAL A 149 6.37 4.70 -1.70
N TRP A 150 5.65 4.34 -2.77
CA TRP A 150 6.28 3.81 -3.98
C TRP A 150 7.32 4.81 -4.53
N PRO A 151 8.52 4.37 -4.96
CA PRO A 151 8.97 2.99 -5.19
C PRO A 151 9.61 2.29 -3.98
N LEU A 152 9.56 2.86 -2.77
CA LEU A 152 10.11 2.30 -1.54
C LEU A 152 9.14 1.39 -0.78
N SER A 153 7.98 1.06 -1.35
CA SER A 153 6.95 0.23 -0.72
C SER A 153 7.50 -1.07 -0.13
N ARG A 154 8.35 -1.78 -0.87
CA ARG A 154 8.96 -3.03 -0.42
C ARG A 154 10.03 -2.82 0.66
N ARG A 155 10.88 -1.79 0.52
CA ARG A 155 11.84 -1.41 1.57
C ARG A 155 11.15 -1.02 2.88
N ARG A 156 9.98 -0.37 2.80
CA ARG A 156 9.18 -0.04 3.99
C ARG A 156 8.69 -1.30 4.70
N LEU A 157 8.23 -2.31 3.96
CA LEU A 157 7.84 -3.61 4.53
C LEU A 157 9.03 -4.35 5.14
N GLU A 158 10.19 -4.31 4.49
CA GLU A 158 11.44 -4.88 5.04
C GLU A 158 11.87 -4.15 6.31
N TRP A 159 11.69 -2.82 6.36
CA TRP A 159 11.96 -2.01 7.54
C TRP A 159 11.04 -2.39 8.72
N ILE A 160 9.73 -2.52 8.48
CA ILE A 160 8.75 -2.96 9.50
C ILE A 160 9.08 -4.37 10.01
N ARG A 161 9.59 -5.27 9.16
CA ARG A 161 9.97 -6.62 9.61
C ARG A 161 11.23 -6.61 10.51
N THR A 162 12.07 -5.59 10.39
CA THR A 162 13.38 -5.53 11.07
C THR A 162 13.40 -4.62 12.30
N HIS A 163 12.40 -3.74 12.46
CA HIS A 163 12.29 -2.74 13.53
C HIS A 163 10.89 -2.71 14.13
#